data_AF-T0SFM2-F1
#
_entry.id   AF-T0SFM2-F1
#
_cell.length_a   1.000
_cell.length_b   1.000
_cell.length_c   1.000
_cell.angle_alpha   90.00
_cell.angle_beta   90.00
_cell.angle_gamma   90.00
#
_symmetry.space_group_name_H-M   'P 1'
#
loop_
_entity.id
_entity.type
_entity.pdbx_description
1 polymer ?
#
loop_
_entity_poly.entity_id
_entity_poly.type
_entity_poly.pdbx_seq_one_letter_code
_entity_poly.pdbx_strand_id
1 'polypeptide(L)'
;MKKIFITLLLLNFAACIPDGTRRRLTSISTGNAITTCDDSFFDYESGDTCQSACDTETQQEATDEEISEIVNSTDVTDDIKEIVQTSKGVCLPKATIPTRPSNSIFINGDFCVCKAGKVASVNADASCASTCATKTDDFAKLYGSVTVGPLVSGNDNFKNLYGWCTNSIDNNQVNNPSCQLILRNTNNETIPINIEVNSGSNRFSVPLTNASFGETYSFKIQETGTQVEFATSDIKQLRMKEPEDDSGIVLDDELHLTLINQYTCILRTTSVNEATSQNFYVDYARYHYYQQATSAILPLAPGAATRIFCHDYVKEGNANDKVQYARLETIPGHFTVWDVQDPRFLKDGDNLTVDFLIREKLQKMGISNPTLKSYFGTISACVAPDSADNICVGPDILGYVMTPFTDSTGKSFCPGENEYNDQTKPEFVAIGEIVGTPTEGLYFAEGEREVVSITNNDGSTSETEIQRDLLLIRENILKKIWFHLNSSGVPYKPTSSTERQATYFYWPPNYDTPFVQQKGFQKLYTVKGPTEVGTNGRTTQVPSTLIPHDRKAYCVPATSN
;
A
#
# COMPACT_ATOMS: atom_id res chain seq x y z
N MET A 1 11.08 48.55 57.93
CA MET A 1 12.51 48.19 58.09
C MET A 1 12.95 47.57 56.77
N LYS A 2 13.73 48.29 55.93
CA LYS A 2 15.22 48.25 55.84
C LYS A 2 15.70 46.86 55.33
N LYS A 3 16.44 46.64 54.23
CA LYS A 3 17.24 47.42 53.24
C LYS A 3 17.42 46.49 52.00
N ILE A 4 17.36 46.95 50.74
CA ILE A 4 18.46 47.40 49.84
C ILE A 4 19.71 46.50 49.79
N PHE A 5 20.00 45.91 48.61
CA PHE A 5 21.29 45.79 47.87
C PHE A 5 21.01 44.98 46.57
N ILE A 6 20.72 45.57 45.41
CA ILE A 6 21.60 46.04 44.30
C ILE A 6 22.91 45.25 44.12
N THR A 7 22.99 44.44 43.05
CA THR A 7 24.21 44.30 42.24
C THR A 7 23.85 44.04 40.76
N LEU A 8 24.42 44.88 39.89
CA LEU A 8 24.46 44.83 38.43
C LEU A 8 25.00 43.50 37.87
N LEU A 9 24.44 43.05 36.74
CA LEU A 9 25.28 42.62 35.61
C LEU A 9 24.56 42.88 34.28
N LEU A 10 25.10 43.84 33.52
CA LEU A 10 24.77 44.16 32.14
C LEU A 10 25.37 43.10 31.20
N LEU A 11 24.57 42.57 30.28
CA LEU A 11 25.05 41.99 29.03
C LEU A 11 24.05 42.38 27.92
N ASN A 12 24.48 43.37 27.13
CA ASN A 12 23.84 43.83 25.92
C ASN A 12 24.07 42.82 24.79
N PHE A 13 22.99 42.27 24.23
CA PHE A 13 22.94 41.85 22.84
C PHE A 13 21.73 42.55 22.21
N ALA A 14 21.98 43.74 21.67
CA ALA A 14 21.04 44.42 20.80
C ALA A 14 21.09 43.74 19.42
N ALA A 15 19.99 43.09 19.05
CA ALA A 15 19.75 42.66 17.68
C ALA A 15 19.44 43.90 16.83
N CYS A 16 20.18 44.07 15.74
CA CYS A 16 19.86 45.07 14.72
C CYS A 16 18.54 44.69 14.03
N ILE A 17 17.52 45.53 14.24
CA ILE A 17 16.33 45.62 13.39
C ILE A 17 16.72 46.56 12.24
N PRO A 18 16.59 46.17 10.96
CA PRO A 18 16.71 47.12 9.87
C PRO A 18 15.41 47.91 9.79
N ASP A 19 15.43 49.14 10.31
CA ASP A 19 14.38 50.13 10.07
C ASP A 19 14.45 50.61 8.62
N GLY A 20 13.38 50.35 7.88
CA GLY A 20 13.14 50.92 6.57
C GLY A 20 12.80 52.42 6.66
N THR A 21 13.43 53.19 5.79
CA THR A 21 13.01 54.52 5.31
C THR A 21 12.83 55.63 6.34
N ARG A 22 13.95 56.23 6.76
CA ARG A 22 14.18 57.69 6.69
C ARG A 22 15.67 57.92 6.38
N ARG A 23 15.99 58.33 5.15
CA ARG A 23 17.35 58.79 4.80
C ARG A 23 17.62 60.08 5.57
N ARG A 24 18.26 59.96 6.72
CA ARG A 24 18.82 61.08 7.46
C ARG A 24 20.26 61.22 6.98
N LEU A 25 20.52 62.18 6.11
CA LEU A 25 21.89 62.58 5.77
C LEU A 25 22.59 62.96 7.08
N THR A 26 23.61 62.19 7.44
CA THR A 26 24.56 62.54 8.48
C THR A 26 25.24 63.83 8.05
N SER A 27 25.13 64.86 8.89
CA SER A 27 25.88 66.11 8.70
C SER A 27 27.38 65.80 8.63
N ILE A 28 28.00 65.99 7.47
CA ILE A 28 29.45 65.88 7.31
C ILE A 28 30.06 67.25 7.63
N SER A 29 30.97 67.28 8.60
CA SER A 29 31.80 68.45 8.89
C SER A 29 33.06 68.43 8.01
N THR A 30 33.22 69.47 7.20
CA THR A 30 34.48 70.12 6.78
C THR A 30 35.76 69.27 6.80
N GLY A 31 36.08 68.65 5.66
CA GLY A 31 37.43 68.25 5.27
C GLY A 31 37.52 68.26 3.74
N ASN A 32 38.28 69.21 3.18
CA ASN A 32 38.49 69.45 1.73
C ASN A 32 37.25 69.21 0.84
N ALA A 33 36.28 70.14 0.88
CA ALA A 33 35.14 70.11 -0.01
C ALA A 33 35.59 70.19 -1.47
N ILE A 34 35.31 69.13 -2.24
CA ILE A 34 35.28 69.21 -3.70
C ILE A 34 34.25 70.28 -4.05
N THR A 35 34.62 71.25 -4.88
CA THR A 35 33.71 72.32 -5.31
C THR A 35 33.08 72.03 -6.66
N THR A 36 33.70 71.19 -7.50
CA THR A 36 33.24 70.79 -8.84
C THR A 36 33.83 69.43 -9.24
N CYS A 37 33.11 68.63 -10.03
CA CYS A 37 33.68 67.45 -10.71
C CYS A 37 33.92 67.65 -12.21
N ASP A 38 33.48 68.76 -12.81
CA ASP A 38 33.68 69.14 -14.21
C ASP A 38 33.51 67.94 -15.18
N ASP A 39 34.61 67.46 -15.79
CA ASP A 39 34.63 66.35 -16.76
C ASP A 39 34.55 64.93 -16.15
N SER A 40 34.36 64.83 -14.83
CA SER A 40 34.26 63.57 -14.08
C SER A 40 32.85 63.37 -13.52
N PHE A 41 32.53 62.12 -13.16
CA PHE A 41 31.29 61.76 -12.52
C PHE A 41 31.36 62.02 -11.01
N PHE A 42 30.32 62.61 -10.42
CA PHE A 42 30.24 62.78 -8.97
C PHE A 42 29.70 61.52 -8.31
N ASP A 43 30.41 60.99 -7.30
CA ASP A 43 29.92 59.86 -6.50
C ASP A 43 29.01 60.37 -5.38
N TYR A 44 27.71 60.15 -5.57
CA TYR A 44 26.68 60.64 -4.66
C TYR A 44 26.69 59.93 -3.29
N GLU A 45 27.22 58.71 -3.20
CA GLU A 45 27.24 57.93 -1.96
C GLU A 45 28.34 58.37 -1.01
N SER A 46 29.55 58.59 -1.54
CA SER A 46 30.66 59.14 -0.77
C SER A 46 30.46 60.61 -0.45
N GLY A 47 29.82 61.37 -1.34
CA GLY A 47 29.46 62.77 -1.12
C GLY A 47 30.64 63.74 -1.20
N ASP A 48 31.84 63.24 -1.47
CA ASP A 48 33.09 64.00 -1.50
C ASP A 48 34.13 63.47 -2.52
N THR A 49 33.73 62.63 -3.49
CA THR A 49 34.64 62.13 -4.52
C THR A 49 34.12 62.28 -5.95
N CYS A 50 35.04 62.51 -6.90
CA CYS A 50 34.77 62.48 -8.34
C CYS A 50 35.52 61.29 -8.96
N GLN A 51 34.88 60.60 -9.90
CA GLN A 51 35.40 59.40 -10.55
C GLN A 51 35.34 59.53 -12.07
N SER A 52 36.26 58.89 -12.79
CA SER A 52 36.32 59.00 -14.26
C SER A 52 35.19 58.24 -14.99
N ALA A 53 34.56 57.28 -14.31
CA ALA A 53 33.38 56.54 -14.72
C ALA A 53 32.71 55.94 -13.47
N CYS A 54 31.41 55.62 -13.55
CA CYS A 54 30.73 54.90 -12.48
C CYS A 54 31.18 53.43 -12.43
N ASP A 55 31.33 52.89 -11.22
CA ASP A 55 31.61 51.46 -11.05
C ASP A 55 30.41 50.63 -11.53
N THR A 56 30.60 49.87 -12.61
CA THR A 56 29.51 49.08 -13.21
C THR A 56 28.99 47.95 -12.32
N GLU A 57 29.74 47.54 -11.30
CA GLU A 57 29.31 46.48 -10.37
C GLU A 57 28.38 47.02 -9.26
N THR A 58 28.67 48.21 -8.74
CA THR A 58 28.01 48.76 -7.53
C THR A 58 27.21 50.03 -7.78
N GLN A 59 27.44 50.72 -8.88
CA GLN A 59 26.87 52.03 -9.22
C GLN A 59 26.23 52.02 -10.62
N GLN A 60 25.42 53.04 -10.88
CA GLN A 60 24.87 53.37 -12.19
C GLN A 60 24.96 54.88 -12.44
N GLU A 61 25.04 55.28 -13.71
CA GLU A 61 24.93 56.68 -14.09
C GLU A 61 23.48 57.15 -13.91
N ALA A 62 23.29 58.27 -13.23
CA ALA A 62 21.98 58.86 -12.98
C ALA A 62 21.31 59.31 -14.28
N THR A 63 20.01 59.07 -14.37
CA THR A 63 19.15 59.63 -15.44
C THR A 63 18.88 61.11 -15.23
N ASP A 64 18.44 61.81 -16.28
CA ASP A 64 18.08 63.24 -16.22
C ASP A 64 16.95 63.50 -15.20
N GLU A 65 16.01 62.55 -15.03
CA GLU A 65 14.97 62.63 -14.02
C GLU A 65 15.55 62.53 -12.59
N GLU A 66 16.43 61.56 -12.33
CA GLU A 66 17.06 61.38 -11.01
C GLU A 66 17.94 62.58 -10.62
N ILE A 67 18.67 63.16 -11.58
CA ILE A 67 19.43 64.40 -11.37
C ILE A 67 18.48 65.54 -11.00
N SER A 68 17.35 65.66 -11.70
CA SER A 68 16.34 66.69 -11.42
C SER A 68 15.71 66.52 -10.03
N GLU A 69 15.50 65.29 -9.56
CA GLU A 69 15.02 65.03 -8.20
C GLU A 69 16.04 65.43 -7.13
N ILE A 70 17.33 65.13 -7.34
CA ILE A 70 18.42 65.48 -6.42
C ILE A 70 18.55 66.99 -6.29
N VAL A 71 18.53 67.71 -7.41
CA VAL A 71 18.63 69.17 -7.46
C VAL A 71 17.44 69.84 -6.76
N ASN A 72 16.24 69.29 -6.91
CA ASN A 72 15.02 69.85 -6.32
C ASN A 72 14.74 69.38 -4.88
N SER A 73 15.54 68.45 -4.35
CA SER A 73 15.37 67.92 -3.00
C SER A 73 15.68 68.98 -1.93
N THR A 74 14.81 69.09 -0.92
CA THR A 74 15.03 69.94 0.25
C THR A 74 16.03 69.35 1.25
N ASP A 75 16.37 68.06 1.09
CA ASP A 75 17.23 67.32 2.01
C ASP A 75 18.70 67.34 1.59
N VAL A 76 19.00 67.83 0.38
CA VAL A 76 20.35 67.93 -0.19
C VAL A 76 20.86 69.36 -0.02
N THR A 77 22.12 69.52 0.43
CA THR A 77 22.75 70.83 0.59
C THR A 77 22.98 71.53 -0.75
N ASP A 78 22.97 72.86 -0.75
CA ASP A 78 23.17 73.65 -1.96
C ASP A 78 24.53 73.37 -2.62
N ASP A 79 25.58 73.10 -1.81
CA ASP A 79 26.91 72.71 -2.30
C ASP A 79 26.87 71.40 -3.11
N ILE A 80 26.13 70.39 -2.66
CA ILE A 80 26.01 69.11 -3.39
C ILE A 80 25.18 69.29 -4.65
N LYS A 81 24.16 70.16 -4.63
CA LYS A 81 23.37 70.49 -5.83
C LYS A 81 24.23 71.15 -6.90
N GLU A 82 25.10 72.08 -6.50
CA GLU A 82 26.03 72.75 -7.41
C GLU A 82 27.02 71.75 -8.01
N ILE A 83 27.58 70.82 -7.22
CA ILE A 83 28.45 69.76 -7.73
C ILE A 83 27.70 68.87 -8.71
N VAL A 84 26.50 68.40 -8.37
CA VAL A 84 25.65 67.57 -9.24
C VAL A 84 25.35 68.25 -10.58
N GLN A 85 25.09 69.56 -10.58
CA GLN A 85 24.79 70.34 -11.79
C GLN A 85 26.02 70.63 -12.66
N THR A 86 27.23 70.63 -12.08
CA THR A 86 28.48 70.97 -12.77
C THR A 86 29.30 69.75 -13.19
N SER A 87 28.90 68.56 -12.76
CA SER A 87 29.56 67.28 -13.10
C SER A 87 29.15 66.77 -14.48
N LYS A 88 30.03 65.98 -15.11
CA LYS A 88 29.74 65.28 -16.38
C LYS A 88 28.56 64.31 -16.25
N GLY A 89 28.37 63.75 -15.06
CA GLY A 89 27.25 62.90 -14.67
C GLY A 89 27.33 62.58 -13.19
N VAL A 90 26.34 61.86 -12.66
CA VAL A 90 26.30 61.47 -11.24
C VAL A 90 26.26 59.95 -11.15
N CYS A 91 27.15 59.37 -10.34
CA CYS A 91 27.10 57.96 -10.00
C CYS A 91 26.19 57.77 -8.79
N LEU A 92 25.11 57.03 -9.00
CA LEU A 92 24.22 56.60 -7.93
C LEU A 92 24.52 55.14 -7.59
N PRO A 93 24.41 54.73 -6.32
CA PRO A 93 24.39 53.32 -5.98
C PRO A 93 23.33 52.62 -6.81
N LYS A 94 23.71 51.50 -7.44
CA LYS A 94 22.76 50.69 -8.18
C LYS A 94 21.65 50.28 -7.23
N ALA A 95 20.39 50.47 -7.63
CA ALA A 95 19.26 50.10 -6.79
C ALA A 95 19.42 48.63 -6.36
N THR A 96 19.46 48.39 -5.05
CA THR A 96 19.41 47.03 -4.51
C THR A 96 18.02 46.51 -4.80
N ILE A 97 17.87 45.72 -5.87
CA ILE A 97 16.60 45.07 -6.20
C ILE A 97 16.23 44.20 -4.99
N PRO A 98 15.11 44.48 -4.29
CA PRO A 98 14.75 43.74 -3.08
C PRO A 98 14.60 42.24 -3.40
N THR A 99 15.51 41.37 -2.95
CA THR A 99 15.37 39.95 -3.29
C THR A 99 14.18 39.33 -2.58
N ARG A 100 13.48 38.43 -3.28
CA ARG A 100 12.36 37.69 -2.69
C ARG A 100 12.94 36.66 -1.71
N PRO A 101 12.59 36.69 -0.42
CA PRO A 101 13.25 35.84 0.56
C PRO A 101 12.84 34.37 0.37
N SER A 102 13.83 33.51 0.13
CA SER A 102 13.66 32.05 0.18
C SER A 102 13.47 31.57 1.62
N ASN A 103 12.85 30.40 1.79
CA ASN A 103 12.60 29.76 3.10
C ASN A 103 11.83 30.64 4.09
N SER A 104 11.05 31.61 3.59
CA SER A 104 10.21 32.51 4.40
C SER A 104 8.72 32.26 4.19
N ILE A 105 8.37 31.21 3.44
CA ILE A 105 7.04 30.67 3.27
C ILE A 105 7.09 29.22 3.79
N PHE A 106 6.25 28.92 4.79
CA PHE A 106 6.18 27.61 5.42
C PHE A 106 4.81 26.99 5.15
N ILE A 107 4.74 25.91 4.40
CA ILE A 107 3.51 25.19 4.11
C ILE A 107 3.03 24.52 5.39
N ASN A 108 1.80 24.80 5.79
CA ASN A 108 1.21 24.19 6.97
C ASN A 108 0.87 22.72 6.69
N GLY A 109 0.84 21.89 7.74
CA GLY A 109 0.57 20.44 7.61
C GLY A 109 -0.90 20.09 7.37
N ASP A 110 -1.80 21.08 7.38
CA ASP A 110 -3.26 20.95 7.27
C ASP A 110 -3.78 21.03 5.83
N PHE A 111 -2.93 20.71 4.84
CA PHE A 111 -3.35 20.73 3.45
C PHE A 111 -4.21 19.50 3.11
N CYS A 112 -5.14 19.68 2.18
CA CYS A 112 -6.11 18.67 1.79
C CYS A 112 -6.15 18.54 0.27
N VAL A 113 -6.07 17.31 -0.24
CA VAL A 113 -6.38 17.02 -1.65
C VAL A 113 -7.82 16.54 -1.72
N CYS A 114 -8.65 17.21 -2.51
CA CYS A 114 -10.06 16.87 -2.65
C CYS A 114 -10.40 16.54 -4.10
N LYS A 115 -11.31 15.59 -4.30
CA LYS A 115 -11.95 15.27 -5.59
C LYS A 115 -13.37 14.79 -5.31
N ALA A 116 -14.35 15.31 -6.04
CA ALA A 116 -15.75 14.92 -5.96
C ALA A 116 -16.33 14.88 -4.52
N GLY A 117 -16.03 15.89 -3.70
CA GLY A 117 -16.54 15.96 -2.32
C GLY A 117 -15.74 15.13 -1.31
N LYS A 118 -14.70 14.42 -1.72
CA LYS A 118 -13.98 13.42 -0.91
C LYS A 118 -12.48 13.68 -0.84
N VAL A 119 -11.84 13.11 0.18
CA VAL A 119 -10.39 13.21 0.39
C VAL A 119 -9.67 12.28 -0.59
N ALA A 120 -8.78 12.87 -1.40
CA ALA A 120 -8.02 12.22 -2.46
C ALA A 120 -6.51 12.11 -2.15
N SER A 121 -6.13 12.15 -0.86
CA SER A 121 -4.76 11.96 -0.40
C SER A 121 -4.67 11.02 0.79
N VAL A 122 -3.60 10.23 0.85
CA VAL A 122 -3.37 9.23 1.90
C VAL A 122 -2.98 9.87 3.23
N ASN A 123 -2.12 10.89 3.18
CA ASN A 123 -1.56 11.56 4.35
C ASN A 123 -2.36 12.82 4.74
N ALA A 124 -3.68 12.77 4.55
CA ALA A 124 -4.57 13.88 4.88
C ALA A 124 -4.74 14.04 6.40
N ASP A 125 -4.83 15.29 6.86
CA ASP A 125 -5.23 15.60 8.23
C ASP A 125 -6.71 15.24 8.48
N ALA A 126 -7.08 14.98 9.74
CA ALA A 126 -8.46 14.66 10.13
C ALA A 126 -9.48 15.75 9.71
N SER A 127 -9.06 17.01 9.66
CA SER A 127 -9.90 18.13 9.21
C SER A 127 -10.24 18.08 7.71
N CYS A 128 -9.51 17.32 6.91
CA CYS A 128 -9.69 17.27 5.45
C CYS A 128 -11.02 16.67 5.01
N ALA A 129 -11.63 15.79 5.81
CA ALA A 129 -12.96 15.26 5.51
C ALA A 129 -14.00 16.39 5.43
N SER A 130 -14.02 17.28 6.43
CA SER A 130 -14.93 18.42 6.47
C SER A 130 -14.63 19.45 5.36
N THR A 131 -13.36 19.65 5.04
CA THR A 131 -12.93 20.57 3.97
C THR A 131 -13.38 20.05 2.61
N CYS A 132 -13.09 18.78 2.30
CA CYS A 132 -13.40 18.19 1.00
C CYS A 132 -14.89 18.01 0.76
N ALA A 133 -15.71 17.80 1.79
CA ALA A 133 -17.17 17.73 1.66
C ALA A 133 -17.78 18.99 1.00
N THR A 134 -17.07 20.14 1.06
CA THR A 134 -17.50 21.40 0.42
C THR A 134 -16.92 21.62 -0.98
N LYS A 135 -16.10 20.68 -1.50
CA LYS A 135 -15.34 20.82 -2.75
C LYS A 135 -15.79 19.75 -3.76
N THR A 136 -16.59 20.16 -4.72
CA THR A 136 -17.23 19.25 -5.70
C THR A 136 -16.51 19.23 -7.05
N ASP A 137 -15.23 19.61 -7.09
CA ASP A 137 -14.45 19.59 -8.33
C ASP A 137 -14.25 18.14 -8.83
N ASP A 138 -14.45 17.91 -10.14
CA ASP A 138 -14.34 16.57 -10.75
C ASP A 138 -12.89 16.05 -10.81
N PHE A 139 -11.91 16.95 -10.75
CA PHE A 139 -10.48 16.64 -10.73
C PHE A 139 -9.90 16.85 -9.33
N ALA A 140 -8.79 16.18 -9.03
CA ALA A 140 -8.09 16.37 -7.76
C ALA A 140 -7.54 17.79 -7.64
N LYS A 141 -7.88 18.49 -6.56
CA LYS A 141 -7.40 19.84 -6.25
C LYS A 141 -6.79 19.87 -4.84
N LEU A 142 -5.55 20.35 -4.74
CA LEU A 142 -4.88 20.58 -3.47
C LEU A 142 -5.32 21.93 -2.91
N TYR A 143 -5.71 21.97 -1.64
CA TYR A 143 -5.99 23.18 -0.87
C TYR A 143 -5.03 23.22 0.30
N GLY A 144 -4.35 24.35 0.48
CA GLY A 144 -3.37 24.50 1.55
C GLY A 144 -3.31 25.90 2.11
N SER A 145 -2.61 26.02 3.22
CA SER A 145 -2.29 27.29 3.84
C SER A 145 -0.79 27.38 4.14
N VAL A 146 -0.29 28.60 4.28
CA VAL A 146 1.10 28.85 4.65
C VAL A 146 1.18 29.74 5.89
N THR A 147 2.25 29.56 6.64
CA THR A 147 2.74 30.52 7.61
C THR A 147 3.85 31.34 6.94
N VAL A 148 3.75 32.67 6.99
CA VAL A 148 4.75 33.57 6.41
C VAL A 148 5.73 34.03 7.48
N GLY A 149 7.03 34.06 7.15
CA GLY A 149 8.09 34.49 8.05
C GLY A 149 8.15 36.02 8.22
N PRO A 150 8.98 36.52 9.15
CA PRO A 150 9.14 37.95 9.43
C PRO A 150 9.56 38.78 8.20
N LEU A 151 10.38 38.21 7.31
CA LEU A 151 10.84 38.88 6.08
C LEU A 151 9.72 39.13 5.06
N VAL A 152 8.62 38.37 5.15
CA VAL A 152 7.46 38.51 4.27
C VAL A 152 6.37 39.33 4.96
N SER A 153 6.06 39.00 6.22
CA SER A 153 5.02 39.70 6.99
C SER A 153 5.39 41.14 7.36
N GLY A 154 6.68 41.40 7.64
CA GLY A 154 7.19 42.74 7.94
C GLY A 154 7.51 43.59 6.71
N ASN A 155 7.41 43.03 5.50
CA ASN A 155 7.61 43.76 4.26
C ASN A 155 6.26 44.28 3.73
N ASP A 156 6.13 45.60 3.62
CA ASP A 156 4.89 46.25 3.19
C ASP A 156 4.43 45.86 1.78
N ASN A 157 5.36 45.43 0.93
CA ASN A 157 5.06 44.98 -0.41
C ASN A 157 4.60 43.51 -0.46
N PHE A 158 5.00 42.66 0.49
CA PHE A 158 4.61 41.25 0.45
C PHE A 158 3.44 40.96 1.39
N LYS A 159 3.56 41.25 2.69
CA LYS A 159 2.60 41.03 3.80
C LYS A 159 2.08 39.59 4.01
N ASN A 160 1.81 38.85 2.95
CA ASN A 160 1.18 37.54 2.90
C ASN A 160 1.63 36.77 1.65
N LEU A 161 1.15 35.53 1.49
CA LEU A 161 1.48 34.70 0.32
C LEU A 161 1.04 35.35 -1.00
N TYR A 162 -0.13 35.99 -1.03
CA TYR A 162 -0.62 36.65 -2.23
C TYR A 162 0.34 37.75 -2.69
N GLY A 163 0.70 38.71 -1.83
CA GLY A 163 1.64 39.76 -2.18
C GLY A 163 3.03 39.21 -2.48
N TRP A 164 3.45 38.13 -1.80
CA TRP A 164 4.67 37.42 -2.15
C TRP A 164 4.62 36.75 -3.55
N CYS A 165 3.45 36.37 -4.04
CA CYS A 165 3.31 35.76 -5.35
C CYS A 165 3.02 36.77 -6.47
N THR A 166 2.42 37.93 -6.17
CA THR A 166 1.88 38.83 -7.21
C THR A 166 2.48 40.22 -7.23
N ASN A 167 3.07 40.69 -6.12
CA ASN A 167 3.56 42.07 -6.07
C ASN A 167 4.96 42.16 -6.64
N SER A 168 5.12 43.10 -7.57
CA SER A 168 6.37 43.37 -8.25
C SER A 168 7.44 43.83 -7.26
N ILE A 169 8.67 43.41 -7.53
CA ILE A 169 9.85 43.72 -6.73
C ILE A 169 10.53 45.00 -7.23
N ASP A 170 10.30 45.36 -8.50
CA ASP A 170 10.90 46.49 -9.19
C ASP A 170 9.88 47.08 -10.18
N ASN A 171 9.73 48.40 -10.22
CA ASN A 171 8.85 49.11 -11.14
C ASN A 171 9.20 48.88 -12.63
N ASN A 172 10.40 48.38 -12.94
CA ASN A 172 10.87 48.09 -14.30
C ASN A 172 10.79 46.60 -14.70
N GLN A 173 10.05 45.76 -13.96
CA GLN A 173 9.99 44.32 -14.19
C GLN A 173 9.26 43.94 -15.51
N VAL A 174 9.93 43.18 -16.39
CA VAL A 174 9.40 42.77 -17.71
C VAL A 174 8.23 41.76 -17.61
N ASN A 175 8.25 40.89 -16.60
CA ASN A 175 7.22 39.88 -16.37
C ASN A 175 6.63 40.05 -14.97
N ASN A 176 5.31 39.98 -14.84
CA ASN A 176 4.68 39.99 -13.53
C ASN A 176 5.11 38.76 -12.71
N PRO A 177 5.42 38.91 -11.41
CA PRO A 177 5.69 37.77 -10.55
C PRO A 177 4.43 36.90 -10.42
N SER A 178 4.68 35.61 -10.28
CA SER A 178 3.68 34.56 -10.11
C SER A 178 4.29 33.45 -9.25
N CYS A 179 3.47 32.47 -8.87
CA CYS A 179 3.95 31.30 -8.13
C CYS A 179 3.49 30.01 -8.80
N GLN A 180 4.35 29.01 -8.72
CA GLN A 180 4.05 27.64 -9.13
C GLN A 180 4.31 26.67 -7.99
N LEU A 181 3.51 25.62 -7.95
CA LEU A 181 3.77 24.42 -7.17
C LEU A 181 4.67 23.52 -8.01
N ILE A 182 5.83 23.18 -7.49
CA ILE A 182 6.73 22.22 -8.11
C ILE A 182 6.48 20.88 -7.45
N LEU A 183 5.73 20.00 -8.12
CA LEU A 183 5.58 18.60 -7.71
C LEU A 183 6.76 17.81 -8.24
N ARG A 184 7.31 16.91 -7.42
CA ARG A 184 8.37 15.99 -7.81
C ARG A 184 7.99 14.57 -7.41
N ASN A 185 7.85 13.68 -8.39
CA ASN A 185 7.52 12.28 -8.15
C ASN A 185 8.74 11.49 -7.64
N THR A 186 8.55 10.19 -7.35
CA THR A 186 9.61 9.30 -6.87
C THR A 186 10.71 9.03 -7.91
N ASN A 187 10.46 9.31 -9.18
CA ASN A 187 11.42 9.18 -10.28
C ASN A 187 12.21 10.48 -10.53
N ASN A 188 12.10 11.47 -9.64
CA ASN A 188 12.69 12.81 -9.76
C ASN A 188 12.16 13.66 -10.93
N GLU A 189 11.08 13.27 -11.59
CA GLU A 189 10.42 14.10 -12.58
C GLU A 189 9.68 15.25 -11.89
N THR A 190 9.82 16.46 -12.43
CA THR A 190 9.22 17.68 -11.89
C THR A 190 8.07 18.18 -12.74
N ILE A 191 6.91 18.41 -12.12
CA ILE A 191 5.70 18.91 -12.75
C ILE A 191 5.40 20.29 -12.16
N PRO A 192 5.66 21.38 -12.90
CA PRO A 192 5.27 22.73 -12.48
C PRO A 192 3.78 22.96 -12.70
N ILE A 193 3.07 23.45 -11.69
CA ILE A 193 1.65 23.78 -11.77
C ILE A 193 1.40 25.17 -11.21
N ASN A 194 0.68 26.03 -11.94
CA ASN A 194 0.31 27.35 -11.45
C ASN A 194 -0.57 27.24 -10.20
N ILE A 195 -0.28 28.05 -9.19
CA ILE A 195 -1.10 28.10 -7.98
C ILE A 195 -2.12 29.24 -8.04
N GLU A 196 -3.30 28.99 -7.47
CA GLU A 196 -4.30 30.02 -7.22
C GLU A 196 -4.12 30.56 -5.79
N VAL A 197 -3.85 31.85 -5.66
CA VAL A 197 -3.74 32.55 -4.36
C VAL A 197 -4.80 33.65 -4.27
N ASN A 198 -5.49 33.71 -3.13
CA ASN A 198 -6.54 34.71 -2.93
C ASN A 198 -5.98 36.00 -2.33
N SER A 199 -6.48 37.14 -2.81
CA SER A 199 -6.05 38.47 -2.33
C SER A 199 -6.12 38.58 -0.81
N GLY A 200 -5.05 39.10 -0.21
CA GLY A 200 -4.95 39.31 1.24
C GLY A 200 -4.83 38.02 2.07
N SER A 201 -4.61 36.86 1.46
CA SER A 201 -4.62 35.56 2.15
C SER A 201 -3.27 34.85 2.12
N ASN A 202 -3.11 33.92 3.07
CA ASN A 202 -2.05 32.91 3.09
C ASN A 202 -2.56 31.54 2.64
N ARG A 203 -3.58 31.50 1.79
CA ARG A 203 -4.19 30.25 1.29
C ARG A 203 -3.93 30.11 -0.19
N PHE A 204 -3.71 28.87 -0.61
CA PHE A 204 -3.51 28.53 -2.01
C PHE A 204 -4.33 27.32 -2.40
N SER A 205 -4.62 27.19 -3.69
CA SER A 205 -5.15 25.95 -4.26
C SER A 205 -4.53 25.63 -5.60
N VAL A 206 -4.42 24.35 -5.93
CA VAL A 206 -3.69 23.87 -7.12
C VAL A 206 -4.44 22.71 -7.78
N PRO A 207 -4.83 22.83 -9.06
CA PRO A 207 -5.41 21.71 -9.80
C PRO A 207 -4.32 20.66 -10.10
N LEU A 208 -4.50 19.43 -9.62
CA LEU A 208 -3.55 18.32 -9.79
C LEU A 208 -3.85 17.50 -11.06
N THR A 209 -4.17 18.16 -12.18
CA THR A 209 -4.61 17.47 -13.41
C THR A 209 -3.53 16.59 -14.04
N ASN A 210 -2.26 16.92 -13.80
CA ASN A 210 -1.11 16.23 -14.38
C ASN A 210 -0.44 15.28 -13.38
N ALA A 211 -1.03 15.08 -12.20
CA ALA A 211 -0.51 14.18 -11.19
C ALA A 211 -1.35 12.89 -11.16
N SER A 212 -0.66 11.76 -11.04
CA SER A 212 -1.25 10.42 -11.10
C SER A 212 -1.64 9.92 -9.71
N PHE A 213 -2.78 9.25 -9.63
CA PHE A 213 -3.19 8.52 -8.43
C PHE A 213 -2.23 7.36 -8.14
N GLY A 214 -2.05 7.02 -6.86
CA GLY A 214 -1.13 5.97 -6.41
C GLY A 214 0.33 6.39 -6.31
N GLU A 215 0.67 7.61 -6.72
CA GLU A 215 2.02 8.17 -6.61
C GLU A 215 2.20 9.07 -5.38
N THR A 216 3.45 9.12 -4.88
CA THR A 216 3.88 10.06 -3.85
C THR A 216 4.66 11.19 -4.49
N TYR A 217 4.30 12.43 -4.17
CA TYR A 217 4.96 13.64 -4.63
C TYR A 217 5.55 14.39 -3.45
N SER A 218 6.77 14.89 -3.62
CA SER A 218 7.28 16.01 -2.82
C SER A 218 6.91 17.32 -3.51
N PHE A 219 6.50 18.33 -2.77
CA PHE A 219 6.09 19.61 -3.34
C PHE A 219 6.62 20.81 -2.58
N LYS A 220 6.83 21.90 -3.31
CA LYS A 220 7.19 23.23 -2.79
C LYS A 220 6.53 24.31 -3.64
N ILE A 221 6.31 25.48 -3.06
CA ILE A 221 5.94 26.69 -3.79
C ILE A 221 7.23 27.37 -4.25
N GLN A 222 7.27 27.77 -5.51
CA GLN A 222 8.38 28.47 -6.14
C GLN A 222 7.87 29.74 -6.83
N GLU A 223 8.56 30.85 -6.62
CA GLU A 223 8.30 32.06 -7.39
C GLU A 223 8.76 31.90 -8.84
N THR A 224 7.94 32.39 -9.74
CA THR A 224 8.15 32.38 -11.18
C THR A 224 7.81 33.75 -11.75
N GLY A 225 8.69 34.34 -12.56
CA GLY A 225 8.41 35.62 -13.22
C GLY A 225 9.54 36.63 -13.07
N THR A 226 10.22 36.68 -11.92
CA THR A 226 11.38 37.56 -11.73
C THR A 226 12.63 37.09 -12.49
N GLN A 227 12.77 35.77 -12.70
CA GLN A 227 13.93 35.10 -13.32
C GLN A 227 15.28 35.30 -12.60
N VAL A 228 15.31 35.95 -11.42
CA VAL A 228 16.57 36.27 -10.71
C VAL A 228 16.94 35.21 -9.68
N GLU A 229 16.00 34.69 -8.87
CA GLU A 229 16.36 33.78 -7.76
C GLU A 229 15.40 32.60 -7.49
N PHE A 230 14.30 32.44 -8.24
CA PHE A 230 13.35 31.32 -8.10
C PHE A 230 13.04 30.93 -6.63
N ALA A 231 12.77 31.93 -5.79
CA ALA A 231 12.67 31.75 -4.34
C ALA A 231 11.65 30.66 -3.97
N THR A 232 11.96 29.83 -2.97
CA THR A 232 11.14 28.65 -2.63
C THR A 232 10.68 28.60 -1.19
N SER A 233 9.54 27.94 -0.98
CA SER A 233 9.06 27.50 0.35
C SER A 233 9.82 26.27 0.86
N ASP A 234 9.46 25.83 2.07
CA ASP A 234 9.77 24.47 2.55
C ASP A 234 9.09 23.38 1.69
N ILE A 235 9.56 22.15 1.86
CA ILE A 235 9.08 20.98 1.10
C ILE A 235 8.11 20.18 1.97
N LYS A 236 6.98 19.78 1.39
CA LYS A 236 6.05 18.80 1.94
C LYS A 236 5.91 17.59 1.03
N GLN A 237 5.25 16.56 1.52
CA GLN A 237 4.92 15.38 0.72
C GLN A 237 3.42 15.16 0.71
N LEU A 238 2.90 14.68 -0.40
CA LEU A 238 1.53 14.20 -0.53
C LEU A 238 1.53 12.90 -1.32
N ARG A 239 0.66 11.97 -0.98
CA ARG A 239 0.41 10.76 -1.76
C ARG A 239 -1.03 10.77 -2.26
N MET A 240 -1.21 10.70 -3.57
CA MET A 240 -2.54 10.73 -4.18
C MET A 240 -3.22 9.38 -4.05
N LYS A 241 -4.49 9.37 -3.63
CA LYS A 241 -5.37 8.20 -3.67
C LYS A 241 -6.63 8.52 -4.45
N GLU A 242 -7.13 7.54 -5.19
CA GLU A 242 -8.47 7.64 -5.76
C GLU A 242 -9.46 7.71 -4.58
N PRO A 243 -10.36 8.72 -4.51
CA PRO A 243 -11.40 8.71 -3.50
C PRO A 243 -12.24 7.45 -3.67
N GLU A 244 -12.57 6.77 -2.57
CA GLU A 244 -13.46 5.62 -2.61
C GLU A 244 -14.76 6.00 -3.32
N ASP A 245 -15.09 5.30 -4.39
CA ASP A 245 -16.35 5.48 -5.10
C ASP A 245 -17.50 5.18 -4.10
N ASP A 246 -18.60 5.94 -4.15
CA ASP A 246 -19.83 5.60 -3.40
C ASP A 246 -20.50 4.31 -3.92
N SER A 247 -19.76 3.45 -4.63
CA SER A 247 -20.19 2.14 -5.13
C SER A 247 -20.49 1.14 -4.00
N GLY A 248 -20.30 1.51 -2.73
CA GLY A 248 -20.66 0.68 -1.58
C GLY A 248 -19.72 -0.49 -1.33
N ILE A 249 -18.57 -0.52 -1.99
CA ILE A 249 -17.53 -1.51 -1.74
C ILE A 249 -16.66 -1.01 -0.59
N VAL A 250 -16.94 -1.49 0.63
CA VAL A 250 -16.07 -1.30 1.79
C VAL A 250 -14.82 -2.17 1.56
N LEU A 251 -13.64 -1.55 1.43
CA LEU A 251 -12.36 -2.26 1.27
C LEU A 251 -11.54 -2.33 2.57
N ASP A 252 -11.99 -1.61 3.61
CA ASP A 252 -11.32 -1.41 4.89
C ASP A 252 -11.77 -2.38 6.00
N ASP A 253 -12.69 -3.31 5.71
CA ASP A 253 -13.11 -4.37 6.64
C ASP A 253 -12.25 -5.64 6.50
N GLU A 254 -12.54 -6.69 7.27
CA GLU A 254 -11.85 -7.97 7.13
C GLU A 254 -12.24 -8.67 5.81
N LEU A 255 -11.31 -9.41 5.21
CA LEU A 255 -11.60 -10.22 4.02
C LEU A 255 -12.79 -11.17 4.25
N HIS A 256 -13.72 -11.22 3.30
CA HIS A 256 -14.89 -12.08 3.40
C HIS A 256 -14.50 -13.56 3.45
N LEU A 257 -15.19 -14.31 4.29
CA LEU A 257 -14.92 -15.73 4.54
C LEU A 257 -16.01 -16.62 3.97
N THR A 258 -15.61 -17.75 3.39
CA THR A 258 -16.50 -18.82 2.95
C THR A 258 -16.16 -20.13 3.65
N LEU A 259 -17.17 -20.77 4.23
CA LEU A 259 -17.02 -22.09 4.86
C LEU A 259 -17.02 -23.18 3.78
N ILE A 260 -16.11 -24.15 3.93
CA ILE A 260 -16.03 -25.32 3.07
C ILE A 260 -16.48 -26.55 3.85
N ASN A 261 -17.48 -27.23 3.32
CA ASN A 261 -17.96 -28.49 3.84
C ASN A 261 -17.17 -29.63 3.19
N GLN A 262 -16.86 -30.66 3.98
CA GLN A 262 -16.39 -31.94 3.46
C GLN A 262 -17.55 -32.94 3.52
N TYR A 263 -17.64 -33.83 2.54
CA TYR A 263 -18.50 -35.02 2.62
C TYR A 263 -17.86 -36.20 1.89
N THR A 264 -18.43 -37.38 2.03
CA THR A 264 -17.93 -38.59 1.36
C THR A 264 -18.92 -39.19 0.37
N CYS A 265 -18.39 -39.81 -0.67
CA CYS A 265 -19.12 -40.77 -1.49
C CYS A 265 -18.40 -42.10 -1.46
N ILE A 266 -19.19 -43.16 -1.59
CA ILE A 266 -18.68 -44.52 -1.72
C ILE A 266 -18.83 -44.94 -3.18
N LEU A 267 -17.70 -45.29 -3.79
CA LEU A 267 -17.61 -45.87 -5.13
C LEU A 267 -17.46 -47.37 -4.97
N ARG A 268 -18.23 -48.15 -5.73
CA ARG A 268 -18.24 -49.61 -5.70
C ARG A 268 -17.61 -50.14 -6.98
N THR A 269 -16.69 -51.08 -6.82
CA THR A 269 -16.15 -51.87 -7.92
C THR A 269 -17.10 -53.04 -8.16
N THR A 270 -17.69 -53.09 -9.35
CA THR A 270 -18.57 -54.19 -9.77
C THR A 270 -17.84 -55.12 -10.73
N SER A 271 -18.03 -56.42 -10.56
CA SER A 271 -17.64 -57.44 -11.56
C SER A 271 -18.89 -58.17 -12.06
N VAL A 272 -18.78 -58.76 -13.23
CA VAL A 272 -19.86 -59.54 -13.87
C VAL A 272 -19.52 -61.01 -13.72
N ASN A 273 -20.45 -61.78 -13.15
CA ASN A 273 -20.37 -63.23 -13.24
C ASN A 273 -20.78 -63.65 -14.66
N GLU A 274 -19.83 -64.02 -15.52
CA GLU A 274 -20.10 -64.32 -16.93
C GLU A 274 -21.08 -65.49 -17.14
N ALA A 275 -21.15 -66.44 -16.19
CA ALA A 275 -22.06 -67.59 -16.28
C ALA A 275 -23.52 -67.22 -15.99
N THR A 276 -23.77 -66.21 -15.16
CA THR A 276 -25.12 -65.77 -14.74
C THR A 276 -25.50 -64.40 -15.30
N SER A 277 -24.55 -63.70 -15.92
CA SER A 277 -24.65 -62.29 -16.32
C SER A 277 -25.10 -61.36 -15.18
N GLN A 278 -24.86 -61.75 -13.92
CA GLN A 278 -25.20 -60.96 -12.75
C GLN A 278 -24.01 -60.11 -12.31
N ASN A 279 -24.27 -58.83 -12.02
CA ASN A 279 -23.30 -57.95 -11.41
C ASN A 279 -23.18 -58.26 -9.92
N PHE A 280 -21.96 -58.36 -9.41
CA PHE A 280 -21.67 -58.46 -7.98
C PHE A 280 -20.62 -57.42 -7.58
N TYR A 281 -20.65 -57.03 -6.31
CA TYR A 281 -19.70 -56.07 -5.75
C TYR A 281 -18.45 -56.79 -5.30
N VAL A 282 -17.29 -56.31 -5.76
CA VAL A 282 -15.98 -56.88 -5.42
C VAL A 282 -15.29 -56.05 -4.36
N ASP A 283 -15.41 -54.73 -4.45
CA ASP A 283 -14.78 -53.81 -3.50
C ASP A 283 -15.50 -52.45 -3.46
N TYR A 284 -15.07 -51.59 -2.55
CA TYR A 284 -15.51 -50.20 -2.47
C TYR A 284 -14.36 -49.26 -2.06
N ALA A 285 -14.42 -48.03 -2.54
CA ALA A 285 -13.56 -46.95 -2.11
C ALA A 285 -14.38 -45.78 -1.58
N ARG A 286 -13.81 -45.10 -0.59
CA ARG A 286 -14.36 -43.90 0.03
C ARG A 286 -13.57 -42.70 -0.48
N TYR A 287 -14.25 -41.72 -1.03
CA TYR A 287 -13.64 -40.49 -1.54
C TYR A 287 -14.22 -39.27 -0.85
N HIS A 288 -13.36 -38.28 -0.60
CA HIS A 288 -13.74 -37.00 0.00
C HIS A 288 -13.97 -35.93 -1.06
N TYR A 289 -15.04 -35.16 -0.86
CA TYR A 289 -15.46 -34.05 -1.72
C TYR A 289 -15.62 -32.78 -0.90
N TYR A 290 -15.38 -31.64 -1.53
CA TYR A 290 -15.37 -30.34 -0.86
C TYR A 290 -16.23 -29.36 -1.64
N GLN A 291 -17.09 -28.62 -0.95
CA GLN A 291 -17.94 -27.60 -1.56
C GLN A 291 -18.12 -26.42 -0.60
N GLN A 292 -18.35 -25.23 -1.15
CA GLN A 292 -18.75 -24.08 -0.35
C GLN A 292 -20.09 -24.38 0.35
N ALA A 293 -20.26 -23.92 1.58
CA ALA A 293 -21.48 -24.15 2.35
C ALA A 293 -22.72 -23.50 1.73
N THR A 294 -22.53 -22.47 0.90
CA THR A 294 -23.56 -21.76 0.14
C THR A 294 -23.89 -22.43 -1.19
N SER A 295 -23.04 -23.33 -1.69
CA SER A 295 -23.26 -24.03 -2.96
C SER A 295 -24.38 -25.05 -2.84
N ALA A 296 -25.22 -25.11 -3.87
CA ALA A 296 -26.22 -26.17 -3.98
C ALA A 296 -25.53 -27.53 -4.15
N ILE A 297 -26.04 -28.53 -3.43
CA ILE A 297 -25.60 -29.91 -3.58
C ILE A 297 -25.91 -30.37 -5.01
N LEU A 298 -24.89 -30.83 -5.73
CA LEU A 298 -25.06 -31.47 -7.04
C LEU A 298 -25.51 -32.92 -6.83
N PRO A 299 -26.72 -33.32 -7.29
CA PRO A 299 -27.15 -34.71 -7.22
C PRO A 299 -26.41 -35.55 -8.26
N LEU A 300 -26.15 -36.81 -7.95
CA LEU A 300 -25.63 -37.76 -8.93
C LEU A 300 -26.59 -37.93 -10.10
N ALA A 301 -26.04 -38.16 -11.30
CA ALA A 301 -26.86 -38.45 -12.48
C ALA A 301 -27.72 -39.72 -12.25
N PRO A 302 -28.94 -39.78 -12.84
CA PRO A 302 -29.78 -40.98 -12.75
C PRO A 302 -29.03 -42.25 -13.21
N GLY A 303 -29.13 -43.32 -12.43
CA GLY A 303 -28.46 -44.60 -12.72
C GLY A 303 -27.07 -44.79 -12.09
N ALA A 304 -26.44 -43.71 -11.61
CA ALA A 304 -25.14 -43.76 -10.92
C ALA A 304 -25.18 -44.57 -9.61
N ALA A 305 -26.35 -44.65 -8.97
CA ALA A 305 -26.61 -45.33 -7.70
C ALA A 305 -26.16 -46.80 -7.63
N THR A 306 -26.02 -47.46 -8.79
CA THR A 306 -25.54 -48.85 -8.88
C THR A 306 -24.05 -48.98 -8.53
N ARG A 307 -23.27 -47.91 -8.75
CA ARG A 307 -21.82 -47.87 -8.53
C ARG A 307 -21.41 -46.83 -7.51
N ILE A 308 -22.16 -45.74 -7.37
CA ILE A 308 -21.78 -44.59 -6.56
C ILE A 308 -22.96 -44.18 -5.69
N PHE A 309 -22.72 -43.99 -4.40
CA PHE A 309 -23.71 -43.38 -3.51
C PHE A 309 -23.06 -42.37 -2.57
N CYS A 310 -23.69 -41.21 -2.44
CA CYS A 310 -23.23 -40.10 -1.61
C CYS A 310 -24.19 -39.79 -0.46
N HIS A 311 -25.29 -40.54 -0.33
CA HIS A 311 -26.29 -40.45 0.73
C HIS A 311 -26.64 -41.85 1.25
N ASP A 312 -27.29 -41.91 2.41
CA ASP A 312 -27.79 -43.17 2.96
C ASP A 312 -29.08 -43.61 2.24
N TYR A 313 -28.92 -44.34 1.14
CA TYR A 313 -30.05 -44.81 0.33
C TYR A 313 -30.96 -45.81 1.06
N VAL A 314 -30.47 -46.47 2.12
CA VAL A 314 -31.27 -47.41 2.92
C VAL A 314 -32.22 -46.62 3.81
N LYS A 315 -31.70 -45.59 4.48
CA LYS A 315 -32.50 -44.66 5.30
C LYS A 315 -33.52 -43.89 4.45
N GLU A 316 -33.11 -43.41 3.29
CA GLU A 316 -33.99 -42.61 2.41
C GLU A 316 -34.96 -43.45 1.57
N GLY A 317 -34.81 -44.78 1.56
CA GLY A 317 -35.65 -45.69 0.78
C GLY A 317 -35.57 -45.48 -0.73
N ASN A 318 -34.52 -44.81 -1.21
CA ASN A 318 -34.34 -44.44 -2.61
C ASN A 318 -32.86 -44.42 -2.99
N ALA A 319 -32.51 -45.25 -3.98
CA ALA A 319 -31.15 -45.34 -4.52
C ALA A 319 -30.75 -44.10 -5.32
N ASN A 320 -31.69 -43.45 -5.99
CA ASN A 320 -31.39 -42.27 -6.80
C ASN A 320 -31.15 -41.04 -5.91
N ASP A 321 -29.99 -40.41 -6.11
CA ASP A 321 -29.57 -39.24 -5.37
C ASP A 321 -30.43 -38.01 -5.64
N LYS A 322 -30.57 -37.13 -4.64
CA LYS A 322 -31.34 -35.88 -4.69
C LYS A 322 -30.71 -34.81 -3.81
N VAL A 323 -30.89 -33.56 -4.20
CA VAL A 323 -30.39 -32.34 -3.50
C VAL A 323 -30.77 -32.30 -2.02
N GLN A 324 -31.95 -32.82 -1.67
CA GLN A 324 -32.49 -32.81 -0.29
C GLN A 324 -31.88 -33.87 0.64
N TYR A 325 -31.16 -34.87 0.11
CA TYR A 325 -30.63 -35.95 0.92
C TYR A 325 -29.31 -35.55 1.59
N ALA A 326 -29.20 -35.88 2.87
CA ALA A 326 -27.98 -35.62 3.63
C ALA A 326 -26.79 -36.42 3.04
N ARG A 327 -25.65 -35.75 2.87
CA ARG A 327 -24.42 -36.39 2.39
C ARG A 327 -23.80 -37.26 3.48
N LEU A 328 -23.19 -38.38 3.07
CA LEU A 328 -22.47 -39.26 3.98
C LEU A 328 -21.31 -38.51 4.64
N GLU A 329 -21.16 -38.73 5.95
CA GLU A 329 -20.02 -38.24 6.75
C GLU A 329 -19.73 -36.74 6.56
N THR A 330 -20.79 -35.94 6.40
CA THR A 330 -20.66 -34.49 6.22
C THR A 330 -19.99 -33.86 7.44
N ILE A 331 -18.93 -33.10 7.22
CA ILE A 331 -18.28 -32.22 8.20
C ILE A 331 -18.51 -30.78 7.75
N PRO A 332 -19.49 -30.07 8.36
CA PRO A 332 -19.73 -28.67 8.05
C PRO A 332 -18.55 -27.79 8.48
N GLY A 333 -18.16 -26.83 7.64
CA GLY A 333 -17.05 -25.91 7.96
C GLY A 333 -15.73 -26.64 8.28
N HIS A 334 -15.45 -27.72 7.54
CA HIS A 334 -14.22 -28.50 7.67
C HIS A 334 -12.97 -27.62 7.56
N PHE A 335 -13.01 -26.60 6.70
CA PHE A 335 -12.11 -25.45 6.75
C PHE A 335 -12.79 -24.21 6.18
N THR A 336 -12.12 -23.07 6.31
CA THR A 336 -12.58 -21.78 5.77
C THR A 336 -11.58 -21.29 4.74
N VAL A 337 -12.04 -20.54 3.76
CA VAL A 337 -11.23 -19.87 2.74
C VAL A 337 -11.72 -18.44 2.58
N TRP A 338 -10.96 -17.58 1.91
CA TRP A 338 -11.46 -16.27 1.54
C TRP A 338 -12.38 -16.36 0.32
N ASP A 339 -13.46 -15.58 0.33
CA ASP A 339 -14.54 -15.64 -0.65
C ASP A 339 -14.05 -15.20 -2.04
N VAL A 340 -14.43 -15.95 -3.08
CA VAL A 340 -14.15 -15.60 -4.48
C VAL A 340 -14.89 -14.34 -4.95
N GLN A 341 -15.96 -13.96 -4.25
CA GLN A 341 -16.76 -12.77 -4.52
C GLN A 341 -16.26 -11.53 -3.76
N ASP A 342 -15.22 -11.65 -2.93
CA ASP A 342 -14.64 -10.47 -2.29
C ASP A 342 -13.99 -9.56 -3.36
N PRO A 343 -14.40 -8.30 -3.45
CA PRO A 343 -13.93 -7.38 -4.48
C PRO A 343 -12.42 -7.13 -4.43
N ARG A 344 -11.75 -7.43 -3.31
CA ARG A 344 -10.29 -7.33 -3.17
C ARG A 344 -9.53 -8.42 -3.92
N PHE A 345 -10.21 -9.48 -4.37
CA PHE A 345 -9.61 -10.50 -5.23
C PHE A 345 -9.90 -10.28 -6.72
N LEU A 346 -10.48 -9.14 -7.10
CA LEU A 346 -10.53 -8.74 -8.50
C LEU A 346 -9.11 -8.54 -9.02
N LYS A 347 -8.88 -8.97 -10.28
CA LYS A 347 -7.59 -8.82 -10.94
C LYS A 347 -7.50 -7.48 -11.65
N ASP A 348 -6.36 -6.81 -11.47
CA ASP A 348 -5.89 -5.74 -12.33
C ASP A 348 -4.59 -6.21 -13.02
N GLY A 349 -4.72 -6.60 -14.29
CA GLY A 349 -3.69 -7.36 -15.00
C GLY A 349 -3.45 -8.74 -14.36
N ASP A 350 -2.18 -9.00 -13.98
CA ASP A 350 -1.77 -10.24 -13.32
C ASP A 350 -1.88 -10.21 -11.79
N ASN A 351 -2.13 -9.04 -11.18
CA ASN A 351 -2.12 -8.86 -9.72
C ASN A 351 -3.54 -8.72 -9.16
N LEU A 352 -3.72 -9.09 -7.90
CA LEU A 352 -4.99 -8.92 -7.20
C LEU A 352 -5.06 -7.54 -6.55
N THR A 353 -6.25 -6.95 -6.44
CA THR A 353 -6.45 -5.67 -5.73
C THR A 353 -5.86 -5.72 -4.30
N VAL A 354 -5.99 -6.85 -3.62
CA VAL A 354 -5.41 -7.07 -2.27
C VAL A 354 -3.89 -6.91 -2.23
N ASP A 355 -3.17 -7.28 -3.29
CA ASP A 355 -1.70 -7.14 -3.34
C ASP A 355 -1.31 -5.66 -3.34
N PHE A 356 -2.11 -4.82 -4.02
CA PHE A 356 -1.93 -3.38 -4.02
C PHE A 356 -2.28 -2.76 -2.67
N LEU A 357 -3.33 -3.24 -2.00
CA LEU A 357 -3.72 -2.77 -0.66
C LEU A 357 -2.63 -3.09 0.38
N ILE A 358 -2.05 -4.29 0.36
CA ILE A 358 -0.93 -4.66 1.24
C ILE A 358 0.27 -3.74 0.98
N ARG A 359 0.59 -3.49 -0.30
CA ARG A 359 1.67 -2.57 -0.68
C ARG A 359 1.42 -1.14 -0.19
N GLU A 360 0.18 -0.65 -0.24
CA GLU A 360 -0.20 0.67 0.26
C GLU A 360 -0.07 0.75 1.79
N LYS A 361 -0.49 -0.29 2.52
CA LYS A 361 -0.33 -0.38 3.98
C LYS A 361 1.15 -0.34 4.39
N LEU A 362 2.01 -1.08 3.69
CA LEU A 362 3.46 -1.03 3.86
C LEU A 362 4.02 0.39 3.68
N GLN A 363 3.54 1.13 2.67
CA GLN A 363 3.95 2.52 2.43
C GLN A 363 3.46 3.46 3.54
N LYS A 364 2.24 3.28 4.05
CA LYS A 364 1.71 4.02 5.21
C LYS A 364 2.55 3.81 6.46
N MET A 365 3.19 2.64 6.60
CA MET A 365 4.12 2.31 7.68
C MET A 365 5.55 2.87 7.46
N GLY A 366 5.77 3.67 6.41
CA GLY A 366 7.06 4.31 6.12
C GLY A 366 8.03 3.49 5.28
N ILE A 367 7.60 2.36 4.72
CA ILE A 367 8.42 1.55 3.81
C ILE A 367 8.40 2.18 2.41
N SER A 368 9.57 2.65 1.96
CA SER A 368 9.74 3.22 0.61
C SER A 368 9.80 2.12 -0.45
N ASN A 369 8.99 2.26 -1.51
CA ASN A 369 8.98 1.38 -2.69
C ASN A 369 8.90 -0.14 -2.39
N PRO A 370 7.95 -0.62 -1.57
CA PRO A 370 7.78 -2.05 -1.33
C PRO A 370 7.45 -2.78 -2.64
N THR A 371 8.12 -3.91 -2.86
CA THR A 371 7.86 -4.79 -4.01
C THR A 371 6.41 -5.27 -3.98
N LEU A 372 5.73 -5.21 -5.12
CA LEU A 372 4.42 -5.85 -5.28
C LEU A 372 4.62 -7.37 -5.26
N LYS A 373 3.94 -8.05 -4.35
CA LYS A 373 4.01 -9.52 -4.21
C LYS A 373 2.59 -10.09 -4.24
N SER A 374 2.44 -11.26 -4.87
CA SER A 374 1.20 -12.04 -4.83
C SER A 374 1.20 -12.88 -3.56
N TYR A 375 0.26 -12.62 -2.67
CA TYR A 375 0.14 -13.37 -1.40
C TYR A 375 -0.87 -14.51 -1.50
N PHE A 376 -1.91 -14.32 -2.33
CA PHE A 376 -3.04 -15.23 -2.43
C PHE A 376 -3.06 -15.99 -3.75
N GLY A 377 -3.67 -17.16 -3.74
CA GLY A 377 -3.98 -17.98 -4.91
C GLY A 377 -5.30 -18.70 -4.71
N THR A 378 -5.85 -19.27 -5.77
CA THR A 378 -7.10 -20.03 -5.71
C THR A 378 -6.82 -21.47 -5.29
N ILE A 379 -7.70 -22.04 -4.45
CA ILE A 379 -7.75 -23.49 -4.23
C ILE A 379 -8.97 -24.08 -4.93
N SER A 380 -8.76 -25.22 -5.59
CA SER A 380 -9.83 -25.97 -6.24
C SER A 380 -9.82 -27.41 -5.77
N ALA A 381 -11.01 -28.02 -5.70
CA ALA A 381 -11.16 -29.42 -5.34
C ALA A 381 -12.36 -30.06 -6.03
N CYS A 382 -12.40 -31.40 -6.03
CA CYS A 382 -13.54 -32.14 -6.54
C CYS A 382 -14.78 -31.88 -5.69
N VAL A 383 -15.86 -31.44 -6.34
CA VAL A 383 -17.14 -31.17 -5.68
C VAL A 383 -18.07 -32.37 -5.68
N ALA A 384 -17.98 -33.28 -6.66
CA ALA A 384 -18.80 -34.49 -6.77
C ALA A 384 -18.12 -35.53 -7.68
N PRO A 385 -18.55 -36.81 -7.69
CA PRO A 385 -18.15 -37.78 -8.72
C PRO A 385 -19.01 -37.65 -9.99
N ASP A 386 -18.47 -38.09 -11.13
CA ASP A 386 -19.20 -38.15 -12.42
C ASP A 386 -19.89 -39.51 -12.57
N SER A 387 -20.95 -39.50 -13.37
CA SER A 387 -21.71 -40.64 -13.88
C SER A 387 -20.92 -41.65 -14.72
N ALA A 388 -19.76 -41.28 -15.27
CA ALA A 388 -18.96 -42.09 -16.19
C ALA A 388 -17.68 -42.67 -15.57
N ASP A 389 -17.73 -43.07 -14.29
CA ASP A 389 -16.59 -43.60 -13.50
C ASP A 389 -15.45 -42.59 -13.24
N ASN A 390 -15.62 -41.32 -13.63
CA ASN A 390 -14.65 -40.27 -13.29
C ASN A 390 -14.88 -39.80 -11.85
N ILE A 391 -13.84 -39.86 -11.02
CA ILE A 391 -13.98 -39.65 -9.57
C ILE A 391 -14.17 -38.17 -9.21
N CYS A 392 -14.07 -37.27 -10.19
CA CYS A 392 -14.09 -35.82 -10.02
C CYS A 392 -14.88 -35.14 -11.14
N VAL A 393 -16.02 -34.55 -10.81
CA VAL A 393 -16.70 -33.52 -11.62
C VAL A 393 -16.09 -32.19 -11.25
N GLY A 394 -15.21 -31.70 -12.14
CA GLY A 394 -14.53 -30.41 -12.02
C GLY A 394 -13.68 -30.26 -10.75
N PRO A 395 -12.47 -29.69 -10.83
CA PRO A 395 -11.99 -28.92 -9.70
C PRO A 395 -12.71 -27.56 -9.72
N ASP A 396 -13.74 -27.39 -8.91
CA ASP A 396 -14.37 -26.07 -8.71
C ASP A 396 -13.50 -25.24 -7.77
N ILE A 397 -13.45 -23.93 -8.01
CA ILE A 397 -12.75 -23.00 -7.13
C ILE A 397 -13.53 -22.91 -5.81
N LEU A 398 -12.90 -23.34 -4.73
CA LEU A 398 -13.49 -23.25 -3.40
C LEU A 398 -13.34 -21.85 -2.81
N GLY A 399 -12.23 -21.17 -3.10
CA GLY A 399 -11.90 -19.84 -2.56
C GLY A 399 -10.46 -19.44 -2.81
N TYR A 400 -10.09 -18.31 -2.21
CA TYR A 400 -8.72 -17.86 -2.11
C TYR A 400 -8.05 -18.40 -0.84
N VAL A 401 -6.76 -18.68 -0.96
CA VAL A 401 -5.88 -19.14 0.11
C VAL A 401 -4.55 -18.41 0.04
N MET A 402 -3.85 -18.32 1.16
CA MET A 402 -2.60 -17.58 1.26
C MET A 402 -1.42 -18.55 1.09
N THR A 403 -0.38 -18.08 0.43
CA THR A 403 0.85 -18.86 0.26
C THR A 403 1.58 -18.98 1.60
N PRO A 404 2.01 -20.19 2.02
CA PRO A 404 2.80 -20.34 3.23
C PRO A 404 4.11 -19.55 3.15
N PHE A 405 4.45 -18.86 4.24
CA PHE A 405 5.74 -18.19 4.37
C PHE A 405 6.78 -19.22 4.76
N THR A 406 7.98 -19.10 4.20
CA THR A 406 9.09 -20.01 4.49
C THR A 406 10.28 -19.22 4.99
N ASP A 407 10.87 -19.64 6.11
CA ASP A 407 12.09 -19.03 6.62
C ASP A 407 13.35 -19.52 5.86
N SER A 408 14.51 -18.95 6.20
CA SER A 408 15.79 -19.32 5.59
C SER A 408 16.21 -20.78 5.85
N THR A 409 15.59 -21.44 6.83
CA THR A 409 15.86 -22.85 7.14
C THR A 409 15.00 -23.81 6.31
N GLY A 410 13.99 -23.31 5.59
CA GLY A 410 13.02 -24.13 4.85
C GLY A 410 11.78 -24.51 5.65
N LYS A 411 11.63 -23.96 6.87
CA LYS A 411 10.46 -24.18 7.71
C LYS A 411 9.37 -23.21 7.32
N SER A 412 8.16 -23.73 7.09
CA SER A 412 7.02 -22.90 6.76
C SER A 412 6.12 -22.58 7.95
N PHE A 413 5.44 -21.44 7.88
CA PHE A 413 4.43 -21.01 8.84
C PHE A 413 3.30 -20.26 8.15
N CYS A 414 2.16 -20.23 8.84
CA CYS A 414 1.04 -19.38 8.53
C CYS A 414 0.98 -18.27 9.58
N PRO A 415 0.92 -16.99 9.17
CA PRO A 415 0.98 -15.89 10.12
C PRO A 415 -0.29 -15.88 10.99
N GLY A 416 -0.08 -15.77 12.30
CA GLY A 416 -1.15 -15.62 13.29
C GLY A 416 -1.04 -14.29 14.01
N GLU A 417 -1.69 -14.19 15.18
CA GLU A 417 -1.69 -12.98 15.99
C GLU A 417 -0.29 -12.47 16.32
N ASN A 418 0.67 -13.37 16.58
CA ASN A 418 2.03 -12.99 16.92
C ASN A 418 2.72 -12.31 15.74
N GLU A 419 2.60 -12.87 14.53
CA GLU A 419 3.19 -12.29 13.33
C GLU A 419 2.51 -10.98 12.94
N TYR A 420 1.18 -10.92 13.02
CA TYR A 420 0.40 -9.72 12.70
C TYR A 420 0.64 -8.56 13.65
N ASN A 421 1.08 -8.82 14.88
CA ASN A 421 1.41 -7.78 15.87
C ASN A 421 2.91 -7.49 15.96
N ASP A 422 3.76 -8.18 15.18
CA ASP A 422 5.21 -7.99 15.20
C ASP A 422 5.61 -6.75 14.40
N GLN A 423 5.73 -5.61 15.09
CA GLN A 423 6.14 -4.32 14.52
C GLN A 423 7.54 -4.35 13.85
N THR A 424 8.36 -5.38 14.13
CA THR A 424 9.64 -5.56 13.43
C THR A 424 9.49 -6.16 12.03
N LYS A 425 8.28 -6.64 11.69
CA LYS A 425 7.93 -7.25 10.41
C LYS A 425 6.70 -6.58 9.79
N PRO A 426 6.86 -5.36 9.25
CA PRO A 426 5.74 -4.55 8.74
C PRO A 426 4.92 -5.25 7.64
N GLU A 427 5.52 -6.19 6.91
CA GLU A 427 4.80 -7.02 5.93
C GLU A 427 3.69 -7.86 6.58
N PHE A 428 3.95 -8.48 7.74
CA PHE A 428 2.93 -9.26 8.43
C PHE A 428 1.90 -8.37 9.10
N VAL A 429 2.29 -7.21 9.63
CA VAL A 429 1.33 -6.24 10.17
C VAL A 429 0.37 -5.76 9.06
N ALA A 430 0.90 -5.40 7.89
CA ALA A 430 0.11 -4.95 6.75
C ALA A 430 -0.86 -6.04 6.25
N ILE A 431 -0.43 -7.30 6.21
CA ILE A 431 -1.29 -8.44 5.87
C ILE A 431 -2.37 -8.62 6.95
N GLY A 432 -2.00 -8.58 8.23
CA GLY A 432 -2.91 -8.77 9.36
C GLY A 432 -4.03 -7.73 9.42
N GLU A 433 -3.73 -6.46 9.11
CA GLU A 433 -4.73 -5.38 9.03
C GLU A 433 -5.78 -5.59 7.94
N ILE A 434 -5.47 -6.37 6.89
CA ILE A 434 -6.40 -6.64 5.78
C ILE A 434 -7.12 -7.97 6.01
N VAL A 435 -6.40 -8.99 6.43
CA VAL A 435 -6.93 -10.35 6.59
C VAL A 435 -7.84 -10.47 7.82
N GLY A 436 -7.54 -9.74 8.90
CA GLY A 436 -8.38 -9.67 10.11
C GLY A 436 -8.36 -10.91 11.02
N THR A 437 -8.11 -12.09 10.47
CA THR A 437 -8.14 -13.37 11.20
C THR A 437 -6.80 -14.09 11.21
N PRO A 438 -6.39 -14.73 12.32
CA PRO A 438 -5.26 -15.64 12.34
C PRO A 438 -5.41 -16.74 11.28
N THR A 439 -4.29 -17.24 10.77
CA THR A 439 -4.28 -18.32 9.77
C THR A 439 -3.67 -19.61 10.32
N GLU A 440 -4.06 -20.73 9.74
CA GLU A 440 -3.49 -22.05 10.00
C GLU A 440 -3.14 -22.77 8.70
N GLY A 441 -2.25 -23.77 8.77
CA GLY A 441 -1.88 -24.57 7.61
C GLY A 441 -3.01 -25.47 7.11
N LEU A 442 -3.08 -25.63 5.79
CA LEU A 442 -3.88 -26.64 5.11
C LEU A 442 -2.93 -27.59 4.37
N TYR A 443 -3.18 -28.90 4.50
CA TYR A 443 -2.33 -29.94 3.95
C TYR A 443 -3.12 -30.84 3.00
N PHE A 444 -2.46 -31.28 1.93
CA PHE A 444 -2.93 -32.40 1.13
C PHE A 444 -2.45 -33.71 1.76
N ALA A 445 -3.31 -34.72 1.75
CA ALA A 445 -2.95 -36.05 2.17
C ALA A 445 -3.52 -37.10 1.21
N GLU A 446 -2.66 -37.99 0.77
CA GLU A 446 -3.02 -39.08 -0.15
C GLU A 446 -3.27 -40.36 0.64
N GLY A 447 -4.38 -41.02 0.35
CA GLY A 447 -4.70 -42.33 0.93
C GLY A 447 -3.75 -43.42 0.44
N GLU A 448 -3.65 -44.51 1.21
CA GLU A 448 -2.84 -45.67 0.82
C GLU A 448 -3.28 -46.29 -0.52
N ARG A 449 -2.34 -46.98 -1.18
CA ARG A 449 -2.61 -47.70 -2.42
C ARG A 449 -3.48 -48.92 -2.12
N GLU A 450 -4.64 -48.98 -2.74
CA GLU A 450 -5.56 -50.12 -2.65
C GLU A 450 -5.59 -50.86 -3.99
N VAL A 451 -5.53 -52.19 -3.96
CA VAL A 451 -5.55 -53.05 -5.14
C VAL A 451 -6.61 -54.12 -4.94
N VAL A 452 -7.51 -54.23 -5.92
CA VAL A 452 -8.52 -55.29 -5.97
C VAL A 452 -8.01 -56.41 -6.84
N SER A 453 -7.95 -57.62 -6.28
CA SER A 453 -7.70 -58.84 -7.05
C SER A 453 -9.01 -59.45 -7.52
N ILE A 454 -9.24 -59.48 -8.82
CA ILE A 454 -10.40 -60.08 -9.47
C ILE A 454 -9.98 -61.40 -10.11
N THR A 455 -10.52 -62.51 -9.64
CA THR A 455 -10.34 -63.82 -10.29
C THR A 455 -11.27 -63.92 -11.49
N ASN A 456 -10.69 -64.06 -12.68
CA ASN A 456 -11.38 -64.27 -13.94
C ASN A 456 -11.84 -65.72 -14.08
N ASN A 457 -12.74 -65.99 -15.03
CA ASN A 457 -13.33 -67.33 -15.20
C ASN A 457 -12.35 -68.40 -15.70
N ASP A 458 -11.20 -68.00 -16.23
CA ASP A 458 -10.09 -68.89 -16.62
C ASP A 458 -9.17 -69.25 -15.43
N GLY A 459 -9.49 -68.76 -14.22
CA GLY A 459 -8.68 -68.95 -13.02
C GLY A 459 -7.48 -68.01 -12.91
N SER A 460 -7.30 -67.08 -13.85
CA SER A 460 -6.31 -66.01 -13.74
C SER A 460 -6.78 -64.93 -12.76
N THR A 461 -5.85 -64.25 -12.10
CA THR A 461 -6.15 -63.10 -11.23
C THR A 461 -5.70 -61.84 -11.95
N SER A 462 -6.62 -60.89 -12.14
CA SER A 462 -6.31 -59.54 -12.55
C SER A 462 -6.28 -58.62 -11.33
N GLU A 463 -5.30 -57.72 -11.27
CA GLU A 463 -5.20 -56.71 -10.21
C GLU A 463 -5.61 -55.36 -10.79
N THR A 464 -6.61 -54.73 -10.18
CA THR A 464 -7.03 -53.36 -10.52
C THR A 464 -6.69 -52.45 -9.35
N GLU A 465 -5.84 -51.46 -9.59
CA GLU A 465 -5.55 -50.43 -8.60
C GLU A 465 -6.75 -49.49 -8.46
N ILE A 466 -7.24 -49.34 -7.24
CA ILE A 466 -8.24 -48.31 -6.94
C ILE A 466 -7.50 -46.98 -6.86
N GLN A 467 -8.03 -45.97 -7.56
CA GLN A 467 -7.45 -44.64 -7.52
C GLN A 467 -7.40 -44.12 -6.07
N ARG A 468 -6.28 -43.53 -5.68
CA ARG A 468 -6.09 -43.04 -4.31
C ARG A 468 -7.04 -41.89 -3.99
N ASP A 469 -7.46 -41.84 -2.74
CA ASP A 469 -8.24 -40.73 -2.20
C ASP A 469 -7.34 -39.53 -1.86
N LEU A 470 -7.92 -38.31 -1.91
CA LEU A 470 -7.24 -37.07 -1.55
C LEU A 470 -8.02 -36.36 -0.44
N LEU A 471 -7.38 -36.20 0.71
CA LEU A 471 -7.92 -35.50 1.87
C LEU A 471 -7.24 -34.13 2.02
N LEU A 472 -8.04 -33.10 2.30
CA LEU A 472 -7.60 -31.79 2.79
C LEU A 472 -7.73 -31.80 4.31
N ILE A 473 -6.65 -31.48 5.03
CA ILE A 473 -6.65 -31.50 6.49
C ILE A 473 -5.97 -30.25 7.06
N ARG A 474 -6.63 -29.62 8.03
CA ARG A 474 -6.12 -28.44 8.73
C ARG A 474 -5.02 -28.80 9.73
N GLU A 475 -4.12 -27.85 9.96
CA GLU A 475 -2.99 -27.98 10.88
C GLU A 475 -3.43 -28.30 12.31
N ASN A 476 -4.47 -27.63 12.81
CA ASN A 476 -5.01 -27.86 14.17
C ASN A 476 -5.52 -29.29 14.39
N ILE A 477 -6.04 -29.95 13.36
CA ILE A 477 -6.51 -31.34 13.41
C ILE A 477 -5.33 -32.28 13.19
N LEU A 478 -4.54 -32.06 12.13
CA LEU A 478 -3.40 -32.91 11.76
C LEU A 478 -2.42 -33.05 12.93
N LYS A 479 -2.05 -31.96 13.59
CA LYS A 479 -1.07 -31.98 14.69
C LYS A 479 -1.51 -32.79 15.92
N LYS A 480 -2.80 -33.09 16.04
CA LYS A 480 -3.35 -33.96 17.11
C LYS A 480 -3.17 -35.45 16.81
N ILE A 481 -3.06 -35.82 15.53
CA ILE A 481 -3.11 -37.22 15.07
C ILE A 481 -1.89 -37.68 14.26
N TRP A 482 -0.99 -36.76 13.90
CA TRP A 482 0.15 -37.06 13.04
C TRP A 482 1.25 -37.89 13.69
N PHE A 483 1.92 -38.72 12.90
CA PHE A 483 3.10 -39.49 13.31
C PHE A 483 4.10 -39.65 12.18
N HIS A 484 5.34 -39.93 12.56
CA HIS A 484 6.42 -40.39 11.69
C HIS A 484 6.70 -41.87 11.96
N LEU A 485 7.30 -42.56 11.00
CA LEU A 485 7.71 -43.95 11.15
C LEU A 485 9.23 -44.00 11.28
N ASN A 486 9.73 -44.70 12.30
CA ASN A 486 11.16 -44.96 12.41
C ASN A 486 11.61 -46.05 11.41
N SER A 487 12.91 -46.37 11.39
CA SER A 487 13.45 -47.40 10.49
C SER A 487 12.88 -48.81 10.69
N SER A 488 12.23 -49.07 11.83
CA SER A 488 11.53 -50.32 12.13
C SER A 488 10.02 -50.25 11.90
N GLY A 489 9.50 -49.15 11.33
CA GLY A 489 8.07 -48.96 11.09
C GLY A 489 7.24 -48.65 12.32
N VAL A 490 7.85 -48.28 13.45
CA VAL A 490 7.13 -47.91 14.67
C VAL A 490 6.76 -46.43 14.63
N PRO A 491 5.48 -46.07 14.91
CA PRO A 491 5.04 -44.68 14.91
C PRO A 491 5.60 -43.90 16.09
N TYR A 492 5.98 -42.65 15.85
CA TYR A 492 6.41 -41.72 16.89
C TYR A 492 5.97 -40.28 16.54
N LYS A 493 5.85 -39.44 17.58
CA LYS A 493 5.37 -38.05 17.41
C LYS A 493 6.42 -37.19 16.65
N PRO A 494 6.00 -36.40 15.66
CA PRO A 494 6.90 -35.49 14.95
C PRO A 494 7.51 -34.43 15.86
N THR A 495 8.75 -34.05 15.59
CA THR A 495 9.46 -32.93 16.22
C THR A 495 9.98 -31.97 15.15
N SER A 496 10.50 -30.81 15.56
CA SER A 496 11.14 -29.86 14.64
C SER A 496 12.36 -30.46 13.91
N SER A 497 13.03 -31.48 14.47
CA SER A 497 14.14 -32.15 13.81
C SER A 497 13.71 -33.22 12.80
N THR A 498 12.45 -33.67 12.85
CA THR A 498 11.93 -34.70 11.96
C THR A 498 10.96 -34.18 10.92
N GLU A 499 10.69 -32.87 10.87
CA GLU A 499 9.70 -32.23 9.99
C GLU A 499 9.84 -32.60 8.50
N ARG A 500 11.04 -32.93 8.03
CA ARG A 500 11.31 -33.35 6.63
C ARG A 500 10.81 -34.76 6.32
N GLN A 501 10.57 -35.60 7.33
CA GLN A 501 10.12 -36.98 7.14
C GLN A 501 8.69 -37.01 6.59
N ALA A 502 8.31 -38.16 6.02
CA ALA A 502 6.94 -38.39 5.60
C ALA A 502 6.03 -38.38 6.84
N THR A 503 4.97 -37.57 6.77
CA THR A 503 3.98 -37.44 7.85
C THR A 503 2.77 -38.30 7.53
N TYR A 504 2.35 -39.10 8.50
CA TYR A 504 1.27 -40.05 8.38
C TYR A 504 0.18 -39.76 9.43
N PHE A 505 -1.05 -40.15 9.14
CA PHE A 505 -2.15 -40.15 10.10
C PHE A 505 -3.24 -41.13 9.67
N TYR A 506 -4.10 -41.51 10.61
CA TYR A 506 -5.30 -42.32 10.34
C TYR A 506 -6.54 -41.43 10.26
N TRP A 507 -7.41 -41.70 9.28
CA TRP A 507 -8.66 -40.98 9.09
C TRP A 507 -9.85 -41.93 8.90
N PRO A 508 -11.04 -41.68 9.51
CA PRO A 508 -11.37 -40.58 10.41
C PRO A 508 -10.53 -40.55 11.69
N PRO A 509 -10.37 -39.40 12.37
CA PRO A 509 -9.42 -39.27 13.47
C PRO A 509 -9.91 -40.01 14.72
N ASN A 510 -8.99 -40.66 15.42
CA ASN A 510 -9.19 -41.08 16.82
C ASN A 510 -8.14 -40.37 17.68
N TYR A 511 -8.58 -39.43 18.52
CA TYR A 511 -7.68 -38.61 19.33
C TYR A 511 -7.13 -39.35 20.56
N ASP A 512 -7.78 -40.41 21.03
CA ASP A 512 -7.33 -41.20 22.17
C ASP A 512 -6.18 -42.15 21.78
N THR A 513 -6.23 -42.70 20.56
CA THR A 513 -5.22 -43.62 20.03
C THR A 513 -4.74 -43.21 18.63
N PRO A 514 -4.07 -42.05 18.47
CA PRO A 514 -3.76 -41.48 17.15
C PRO A 514 -2.76 -42.30 16.32
N PHE A 515 -1.98 -43.18 16.98
CA PHE A 515 -0.90 -43.96 16.34
C PHE A 515 -1.29 -45.41 16.03
N VAL A 516 -2.53 -45.80 16.33
CA VAL A 516 -3.01 -47.18 16.14
C VAL A 516 -4.20 -47.16 15.19
N GLN A 517 -4.07 -47.85 14.06
CA GLN A 517 -5.17 -48.00 13.11
C GLN A 517 -6.28 -48.85 13.73
N GLN A 518 -7.48 -48.29 13.83
CA GLN A 518 -8.67 -49.06 14.16
C GLN A 518 -9.23 -49.70 12.88
N LYS A 519 -9.08 -51.02 12.83
CA LYS A 519 -9.45 -51.81 11.66
C LYS A 519 -10.94 -51.68 11.34
N GLY A 520 -11.25 -51.56 10.04
CA GLY A 520 -12.61 -51.56 9.52
C GLY A 520 -13.22 -50.18 9.30
N PHE A 521 -12.63 -49.09 9.84
CA PHE A 521 -13.14 -47.74 9.59
C PHE A 521 -12.09 -46.65 9.40
N GLN A 522 -10.82 -46.84 9.81
CA GLN A 522 -9.75 -45.88 9.54
C GLN A 522 -8.85 -46.34 8.38
N LYS A 523 -8.48 -45.40 7.50
CA LYS A 523 -7.45 -45.59 6.47
C LYS A 523 -6.20 -44.78 6.81
N LEU A 524 -5.04 -45.24 6.33
CA LEU A 524 -3.78 -44.52 6.44
C LEU A 524 -3.69 -43.45 5.33
N TYR A 525 -3.33 -42.23 5.73
CA TYR A 525 -3.04 -41.12 4.82
C TYR A 525 -1.62 -40.63 5.02
N THR A 526 -0.99 -40.19 3.93
CA THR A 526 0.34 -39.59 3.93
C THR A 526 0.24 -38.15 3.45
N VAL A 527 0.79 -37.21 4.21
CA VAL A 527 0.88 -35.80 3.80
C VAL A 527 1.76 -35.67 2.56
N LYS A 528 1.26 -34.95 1.56
CA LYS A 528 1.93 -34.72 0.28
C LYS A 528 2.06 -33.23 0.00
N GLY A 529 3.19 -32.84 -0.57
CA GLY A 529 3.35 -31.51 -1.14
C GLY A 529 2.43 -31.35 -2.35
N PRO A 530 2.06 -30.12 -2.73
CA PRO A 530 1.09 -29.89 -3.81
C PRO A 530 1.49 -30.53 -5.16
N THR A 531 2.78 -30.61 -5.48
CA THR A 531 3.30 -31.25 -6.69
C THR A 531 3.51 -32.76 -6.56
N GLU A 532 3.36 -33.32 -5.35
CA GLU A 532 3.51 -34.74 -5.05
C GLU A 532 2.18 -35.51 -5.14
N VAL A 533 1.05 -34.80 -5.19
CA VAL A 533 -0.28 -35.38 -5.34
C VAL A 533 -0.51 -35.77 -6.81
N GLY A 534 -1.02 -36.97 -7.06
CA GLY A 534 -1.30 -37.46 -8.42
C GLY A 534 -2.20 -36.50 -9.23
N THR A 535 -1.79 -36.20 -10.46
CA THR A 535 -2.35 -35.18 -11.37
C THR A 535 -3.69 -35.54 -12.03
N ASN A 536 -4.50 -36.43 -11.44
CA ASN A 536 -5.80 -36.82 -11.98
C ASN A 536 -6.88 -35.73 -11.77
N GLY A 537 -6.55 -34.46 -12.07
CA GLY A 537 -7.47 -33.34 -12.15
C GLY A 537 -8.04 -32.82 -10.83
N ARG A 538 -7.48 -33.21 -9.67
CA ARG A 538 -8.11 -32.93 -8.38
C ARG A 538 -7.80 -31.56 -7.79
N THR A 539 -6.72 -30.89 -8.19
CA THR A 539 -6.32 -29.56 -7.68
C THR A 539 -5.53 -28.79 -8.75
N THR A 540 -5.67 -27.46 -8.79
CA THR A 540 -4.95 -26.57 -9.73
C THR A 540 -4.30 -25.37 -9.04
N GLN A 541 -3.22 -24.90 -9.68
CA GLN A 541 -2.42 -23.68 -9.48
C GLN A 541 -2.07 -23.30 -8.04
N VAL A 542 -0.93 -23.81 -7.60
CA VAL A 542 -0.24 -23.38 -6.40
C VAL A 542 0.57 -22.13 -6.75
N PRO A 543 0.42 -21.01 -6.02
CA PRO A 543 1.18 -19.78 -6.28
C PRO A 543 2.70 -19.91 -6.02
N SER A 544 3.18 -21.04 -5.48
CA SER A 544 4.59 -21.28 -5.17
C SER A 544 5.06 -22.64 -5.69
N THR A 545 6.28 -22.66 -6.25
CA THR A 545 7.01 -23.88 -6.63
C THR A 545 7.84 -24.46 -5.48
N LEU A 546 7.93 -23.76 -4.34
CA LEU A 546 8.67 -24.21 -3.17
C LEU A 546 7.80 -25.16 -2.34
N ILE A 547 8.32 -26.36 -2.06
CA ILE A 547 7.69 -27.32 -1.14
C ILE A 547 8.35 -27.19 0.23
N PRO A 548 7.63 -26.68 1.26
CA PRO A 548 8.15 -26.64 2.62
C PRO A 548 8.50 -28.03 3.18
N HIS A 549 9.37 -28.08 4.20
CA HIS A 549 9.74 -29.36 4.82
C HIS A 549 8.55 -30.19 5.32
N ASP A 550 7.58 -29.51 5.92
CA ASP A 550 6.37 -30.12 6.46
C ASP A 550 5.28 -30.32 5.39
N ARG A 551 5.57 -29.98 4.12
CA ARG A 551 4.66 -30.09 2.97
C ARG A 551 3.35 -29.31 3.12
N LYS A 552 3.35 -28.26 3.94
CA LYS A 552 2.21 -27.34 4.05
C LYS A 552 1.86 -26.77 2.69
N ALA A 553 0.60 -26.91 2.28
CA ALA A 553 0.15 -26.49 0.96
C ALA A 553 -0.27 -25.02 0.96
N TYR A 554 -1.10 -24.63 1.93
CA TYR A 554 -1.69 -23.29 2.01
C TYR A 554 -1.82 -22.81 3.44
N CYS A 555 -2.06 -21.51 3.58
CA CYS A 555 -2.57 -20.88 4.79
C CYS A 555 -4.03 -20.49 4.57
N VAL A 556 -4.87 -20.89 5.51
CA VAL A 556 -6.31 -20.63 5.53
C VAL A 556 -6.71 -19.92 6.82
N PRO A 557 -7.81 -19.15 6.84
CA PRO A 557 -8.39 -18.64 8.07
C PRO A 557 -8.54 -19.72 9.14
N ALA A 558 -7.96 -19.49 10.32
CA ALA A 558 -8.11 -20.38 11.45
C ALA A 558 -9.54 -20.30 11.96
N THR A 559 -10.21 -21.45 12.04
CA THR A 559 -11.56 -21.52 12.65
C THR A 559 -11.43 -21.92 14.12
N SER A 560 -12.25 -21.32 14.97
CA SER A 560 -12.26 -21.54 16.42
C SER A 560 -12.88 -22.87 16.89
N ASN A 561 -13.01 -23.87 16.01
CA ASN A 561 -13.66 -25.15 16.33
C ASN A 561 -12.66 -26.28 16.63
#